data_AF-A0A8U7M8Q5-F1
#
_entry.id   AF-A0A8U7M8Q5-F1
#
_cell.length_a   1.000
_cell.length_b   1.000
_cell.length_c   1.000
_cell.angle_alpha   90.00
_cell.angle_beta   90.00
_cell.angle_gamma   90.00
#
_symmetry.space_group_name_H-M   'P 1'
#
loop_
_entity.id
_entity.type
_entity.pdbx_description
1 polymer ?
#
loop_
_entity_poly.entity_id
_entity_poly.type
_entity_poly.pdbx_seq_one_letter_code
_entity_poly.pdbx_strand_id
1 'polypeptide(L)'
;MGPAKVAVPSPNDFLQKHSKEPKLAPKKKEEDGKKLLPLSVPQRTYRPVIRIKKNFIIKNAVAVIRGVPKKPRPFCVDTRQGDKYPLEPSGLVPKYIKKKNYGVTPKYVTRRNEEIKREEEEYEASVLEQLKKKAMKTLSDEERTNILKISDNWPGYSLDLFTYPQHYYGDLEYVLIPHGIIVDRTERLAKDIMQDLGDNDIVVLCVLKGGYKFCADLVEHIKNLSRNSERFISMKVDFVRLKSYHNDQSMQDMQIMGGDDLSKLAGKNVLIVEDIVGTGRTMKVLLNNIEKYKPKMIKVASLLVKRTSRPDGYRPDYYGFEIPDLFVVGYALDYNEHFRDLNHICVINDHGKTKYRV
;
A
#
# COMPACT_ATOMS: atom_id res chain seq x y z
N MET A 1 84.85 -8.51 -16.25
CA MET A 1 84.21 -9.17 -15.10
C MET A 1 83.88 -8.11 -14.06
N GLY A 2 82.62 -7.67 -13.97
CA GLY A 2 82.19 -6.70 -12.95
C GLY A 2 81.48 -7.42 -11.80
N PRO A 3 81.55 -6.91 -10.56
CA PRO A 3 80.92 -7.57 -9.41
C PRO A 3 79.40 -7.62 -9.57
N ALA A 4 78.81 -8.73 -9.13
CA ALA A 4 77.39 -9.00 -9.25
C ALA A 4 76.56 -7.93 -8.51
N LYS A 5 75.69 -7.23 -9.25
CA LYS A 5 74.83 -6.14 -8.72
C LYS A 5 73.58 -6.61 -7.97
N VAL A 6 73.43 -7.92 -7.75
CA VAL A 6 72.26 -8.48 -7.06
C VAL A 6 72.74 -9.36 -5.91
N ALA A 7 72.35 -8.99 -4.69
CA ALA A 7 72.67 -9.76 -3.50
C ALA A 7 72.00 -11.14 -3.59
N VAL A 8 72.81 -12.20 -3.53
CA VAL A 8 72.31 -13.58 -3.54
C VAL A 8 71.81 -13.90 -2.14
N PRO A 9 70.55 -14.31 -1.96
CA PRO A 9 70.01 -14.63 -0.63
C PRO A 9 70.75 -15.80 0.01
N SER A 10 70.86 -15.78 1.34
CA SER A 10 71.57 -16.80 2.12
C SER A 10 70.86 -18.16 2.04
N PRO A 11 71.58 -19.29 2.00
CA PRO A 11 70.98 -20.64 1.94
C PRO A 11 69.95 -20.94 3.04
N ASN A 12 70.02 -20.23 4.18
CA ASN A 12 69.07 -20.37 5.29
C ASN A 12 67.68 -19.76 4.98
N ASP A 13 67.59 -18.83 4.03
CA ASP A 13 66.34 -18.17 3.64
C ASP A 13 65.52 -19.01 2.65
N PHE A 14 66.13 -20.00 2.00
CA PHE A 14 65.47 -20.88 1.03
C PHE A 14 64.51 -21.89 1.67
N LEU A 15 64.66 -22.20 2.97
CA LEU A 15 63.81 -23.14 3.70
C LEU A 15 62.65 -22.48 4.44
N GLN A 16 62.56 -21.14 4.45
CA GLN A 16 61.40 -20.46 5.02
C GLN A 16 60.22 -20.51 4.05
N LYS A 17 59.26 -21.39 4.34
CA LYS A 17 57.97 -21.42 3.64
C LYS A 17 57.28 -20.07 3.87
N HIS A 18 57.15 -19.26 2.83
CA HIS A 18 56.29 -18.07 2.89
C HIS A 18 54.88 -18.51 3.28
N SER A 19 54.42 -18.13 4.47
CA SER A 19 53.02 -18.25 4.86
C SER A 19 52.20 -17.27 4.02
N LYS A 20 51.82 -17.71 2.81
CA LYS A 20 50.73 -17.08 2.05
C LYS A 20 49.41 -17.43 2.74
N GLU A 21 49.18 -16.88 3.93
CA GLU A 21 47.80 -16.59 4.30
C GLU A 21 47.40 -15.37 3.45
N PRO A 22 46.39 -15.48 2.58
CA PRO A 22 45.93 -14.35 1.79
C PRO A 22 45.38 -13.31 2.76
N LYS A 23 46.15 -12.25 3.01
CA LYS A 23 45.67 -11.09 3.76
C LYS A 23 44.54 -10.46 2.95
N LEU A 24 43.38 -10.27 3.58
CA LEU A 24 42.28 -9.50 3.02
C LEU A 24 42.80 -8.12 2.60
N ALA A 25 42.40 -7.66 1.42
CA ALA A 25 42.74 -6.32 0.97
C ALA A 25 42.29 -5.30 2.03
N PRO A 26 43.10 -4.26 2.33
CA PRO A 26 42.69 -3.23 3.27
C PRO A 26 41.36 -2.62 2.79
N LYS A 27 40.39 -2.50 3.70
CA LYS A 27 39.11 -1.83 3.40
C LYS A 27 39.43 -0.47 2.79
N LYS A 28 39.05 -0.27 1.53
CA LYS A 28 38.98 1.08 0.97
C LYS A 28 37.96 1.83 1.82
N LYS A 29 38.41 2.88 2.52
CA LYS A 29 37.47 3.90 3.01
C LYS A 29 36.77 4.43 1.76
N GLU A 30 35.46 4.31 1.70
CA GLU A 30 34.67 4.98 0.67
C GLU A 30 34.99 6.47 0.76
N GLU A 31 35.56 7.01 -0.32
CA GLU A 31 35.61 8.45 -0.51
C GLU A 31 34.17 8.93 -0.58
N ASP A 32 33.78 9.73 0.41
CA ASP A 32 32.56 10.51 0.38
C ASP A 32 32.49 11.29 -0.93
N GLY A 33 31.38 11.11 -1.66
CA GLY A 33 30.95 12.05 -2.68
C GLY A 33 31.26 11.72 -4.14
N LYS A 34 30.75 10.59 -4.66
CA LYS A 34 30.29 10.60 -6.06
C LYS A 34 28.83 11.01 -6.11
N LYS A 35 28.57 12.25 -6.56
CA LYS A 35 27.23 12.71 -6.94
C LYS A 35 26.62 11.66 -7.88
N LEU A 36 25.51 11.05 -7.45
CA LEU A 36 24.71 10.19 -8.31
C LEU A 36 24.29 11.01 -9.54
N LEU A 37 24.61 10.50 -10.73
CA LEU A 37 24.06 11.03 -11.96
C LEU A 37 22.51 10.96 -11.87
N PRO A 38 21.78 11.99 -12.29
CA PRO A 38 20.33 11.99 -12.21
C PRO A 38 19.77 10.79 -12.98
N LEU A 39 18.79 10.11 -12.38
CA LEU A 39 18.04 9.04 -13.00
C LEU A 39 17.40 9.59 -14.29
N SER A 40 17.86 9.09 -15.43
CA SER A 40 17.33 9.49 -16.73
C SER A 40 15.93 8.92 -16.88
N VAL A 41 14.95 9.79 -17.16
CA VAL A 41 13.58 9.36 -17.45
C VAL A 41 13.62 8.41 -18.66
N PRO A 42 13.01 7.21 -18.58
CA PRO A 42 13.02 6.26 -19.69
C PRO A 42 12.42 6.90 -20.95
N GLN A 43 13.10 6.74 -22.09
CA GLN A 43 12.58 7.25 -23.36
C GLN A 43 11.29 6.53 -23.75
N ARG A 44 10.43 7.19 -24.54
CA ARG A 44 9.13 6.67 -25.02
C ARG A 44 9.22 5.33 -25.76
N THR A 45 10.41 4.94 -26.20
CA THR A 45 10.73 3.67 -26.87
C THR A 45 11.11 2.53 -25.90
N TYR A 46 11.24 2.81 -24.60
CA TYR A 46 11.60 1.83 -23.58
C TYR A 46 10.43 0.89 -23.29
N ARG A 47 10.57 -0.38 -23.68
CA ARG A 47 9.65 -1.46 -23.27
C ARG A 47 10.20 -2.13 -22.02
N PRO A 48 9.48 -2.11 -20.88
CA PRO A 48 9.95 -2.77 -19.67
C PRO A 48 9.95 -4.28 -19.88
N VAL A 49 11.06 -4.92 -19.50
CA VAL A 49 11.15 -6.39 -19.50
C VAL A 49 10.29 -6.90 -18.33
N ILE A 50 9.11 -7.42 -18.66
CA ILE A 50 8.26 -8.17 -17.73
C ILE A 50 9.08 -9.36 -17.22
N ARG A 51 9.60 -9.27 -16.00
CA ARG A 51 10.24 -10.38 -15.29
C ARG A 51 9.16 -11.18 -14.56
N ILE A 52 8.54 -12.11 -15.27
CA ILE A 52 8.07 -13.34 -14.66
C ILE A 52 8.88 -14.47 -15.27
N LYS A 53 9.80 -15.01 -14.47
CA LYS A 53 10.16 -16.42 -14.45
C LYS A 53 10.93 -16.62 -13.16
N LYS A 54 10.35 -17.38 -12.23
CA LYS A 54 11.08 -17.98 -11.10
C LYS A 54 12.41 -18.48 -11.66
N ASN A 55 13.51 -17.86 -11.26
CA ASN A 55 14.82 -18.12 -11.82
C ASN A 55 15.31 -19.49 -11.41
N PHE A 56 14.81 -20.54 -12.07
CA PHE A 56 15.33 -21.90 -11.99
C PHE A 56 16.84 -21.91 -12.27
N ILE A 57 17.31 -21.01 -13.14
CA ILE A 57 18.72 -20.83 -13.45
C ILE A 57 19.50 -20.37 -12.22
N ILE A 58 19.01 -19.38 -11.47
CA ILE A 58 19.68 -18.91 -10.24
C ILE A 58 19.59 -19.98 -9.14
N LYS A 59 18.43 -20.63 -8.98
CA LYS A 59 18.25 -21.68 -7.96
C LYS A 59 19.13 -22.91 -8.24
N ASN A 60 19.25 -23.32 -9.51
CA ASN A 60 20.15 -24.38 -9.95
C ASN A 60 21.61 -23.95 -9.89
N ALA A 61 21.95 -22.71 -10.28
CA ALA A 61 23.32 -22.22 -10.17
C ALA A 61 23.77 -22.19 -8.71
N VAL A 62 22.93 -21.69 -7.79
CA VAL A 62 23.21 -21.71 -6.35
C VAL A 62 23.29 -23.14 -5.83
N ALA A 63 22.43 -24.06 -6.25
CA ALA A 63 22.50 -25.48 -5.88
C ALA A 63 23.73 -26.22 -6.46
N VAL A 64 24.21 -25.83 -7.64
CA VAL A 64 25.42 -26.36 -8.29
C VAL A 64 26.69 -25.78 -7.65
N ILE A 65 26.67 -24.49 -7.28
CA ILE A 65 27.77 -23.80 -6.60
C ILE A 65 27.89 -24.27 -5.14
N ARG A 66 26.76 -24.46 -4.44
CA ARG A 66 26.71 -24.94 -3.05
C ARG A 66 26.70 -26.46 -2.93
N GLY A 67 26.49 -27.18 -4.04
CA GLY A 67 26.51 -28.62 -4.08
C GLY A 67 27.94 -29.13 -3.86
N VAL A 68 28.12 -30.06 -2.92
CA VAL A 68 29.40 -30.75 -2.78
C VAL A 68 29.72 -31.43 -4.10
N PRO A 69 30.86 -31.15 -4.77
CA PRO A 69 31.18 -31.74 -6.05
C PRO A 69 31.21 -33.26 -5.92
N LYS A 70 30.22 -33.93 -6.53
CA LYS A 70 30.19 -35.39 -6.61
C LYS A 70 31.26 -35.83 -7.59
N LYS A 71 32.24 -36.59 -7.13
CA LYS A 71 33.26 -37.18 -8.02
C LYS A 71 32.55 -38.04 -9.08
N PRO A 72 32.81 -37.83 -10.38
CA PRO A 72 32.29 -38.71 -11.42
C PRO A 72 32.83 -40.12 -11.15
N ARG A 73 31.93 -41.13 -11.15
CA ARG A 73 32.33 -42.53 -10.98
C ARG A 73 32.91 -43.01 -12.33
N PRO A 74 34.12 -43.57 -12.36
CA PRO A 74 34.67 -44.13 -13.60
C PRO A 74 33.78 -45.31 -14.05
N PHE A 75 33.53 -45.41 -15.35
CA PHE A 75 32.78 -46.49 -15.98
C PHE A 75 33.61 -47.05 -17.14
N CYS A 76 33.65 -48.37 -17.29
CA CYS A 76 34.19 -48.99 -18.49
C CYS A 76 33.06 -49.24 -19.49
N VAL A 77 33.41 -49.20 -20.77
CA VAL A 77 32.48 -49.48 -21.87
C VAL A 77 33.24 -50.39 -22.82
N ASP A 78 32.74 -51.59 -23.04
CA ASP A 78 33.48 -52.63 -23.77
C ASP A 78 33.54 -52.34 -25.28
N THR A 79 32.58 -51.57 -25.81
CA THR A 79 32.56 -51.11 -27.20
C THR A 79 32.09 -49.65 -27.29
N ARG A 80 32.33 -48.98 -28.42
CA ARG A 80 31.97 -47.56 -28.64
C ARG A 80 30.48 -47.24 -28.44
N GLN A 81 29.61 -48.26 -28.50
CA GLN A 81 28.16 -48.17 -28.28
C GLN A 81 27.65 -49.18 -27.24
N GLY A 82 28.54 -49.81 -26.47
CA GLY A 82 28.20 -50.88 -25.53
C GLY A 82 27.66 -50.40 -24.18
N ASP A 83 27.26 -51.37 -23.37
CA ASP A 83 26.77 -51.13 -22.01
C ASP A 83 27.89 -50.56 -21.11
N LYS A 84 27.48 -49.66 -20.21
CA LYS A 84 28.39 -49.00 -19.26
C LYS A 84 28.43 -49.78 -17.95
N TYR A 85 29.59 -50.35 -17.62
CA TYR A 85 29.80 -51.03 -16.35
C TYR A 85 30.54 -50.11 -15.36
N PRO A 86 30.14 -50.09 -14.07
CA PRO A 86 30.92 -49.40 -13.05
C PRO A 86 32.33 -49.99 -12.98
N LEU A 87 33.36 -49.15 -13.07
CA LEU A 87 34.74 -49.61 -12.93
C LEU A 87 34.98 -49.95 -11.46
N GLU A 88 35.11 -51.24 -11.15
CA GLU A 88 35.54 -51.66 -9.82
C GLU A 88 36.98 -51.18 -9.58
N PRO A 89 37.27 -50.53 -8.45
CA PRO A 89 38.58 -49.95 -8.20
C PRO A 89 39.61 -51.07 -8.08
N SER A 90 40.49 -51.22 -9.09
CA SER A 90 41.71 -52.02 -8.98
C SER A 90 42.38 -51.63 -7.65
N GLY A 91 42.65 -52.57 -6.74
CA GLY A 91 42.99 -52.34 -5.32
C GLY A 91 44.17 -51.42 -4.98
N LEU A 92 44.71 -50.66 -5.93
CA LEU A 92 45.54 -49.47 -5.74
C LEU A 92 44.71 -48.30 -5.18
N VAL A 93 44.44 -48.37 -3.89
CA VAL A 93 43.75 -47.30 -3.15
C VAL A 93 44.60 -46.01 -3.18
N PRO A 94 44.04 -44.85 -3.56
CA PRO A 94 44.74 -43.58 -3.41
C PRO A 94 45.20 -43.41 -1.96
N LYS A 95 46.51 -43.31 -1.73
CA LYS A 95 47.17 -43.19 -0.41
C LYS A 95 46.55 -42.13 0.52
N TYR A 96 45.77 -41.20 -0.02
CA TYR A 96 45.13 -40.10 0.69
C TYR A 96 43.77 -40.44 1.33
N ILE A 97 43.10 -41.54 0.95
CA ILE A 97 41.80 -41.96 1.54
C ILE A 97 41.97 -42.46 2.98
N LYS A 98 43.13 -43.04 3.32
CA LYS A 98 43.45 -43.56 4.66
C LYS A 98 43.92 -42.49 5.66
N LYS A 99 43.94 -41.20 5.29
CA LYS A 99 44.28 -40.12 6.24
C LYS A 99 43.08 -39.87 7.15
N LYS A 100 43.31 -39.79 8.47
CA LYS A 100 42.26 -39.51 9.49
C LYS A 100 41.38 -38.28 9.18
N ASN A 101 41.89 -37.34 8.36
CA ASN A 101 41.24 -36.07 8.07
C ASN A 101 40.61 -36.03 6.66
N TYR A 102 40.54 -37.17 5.95
CA TYR A 102 39.95 -37.25 4.61
C TYR A 102 38.43 -37.02 4.69
N GLY A 103 37.93 -36.04 3.94
CA GLY A 103 36.51 -35.64 3.96
C GLY A 103 36.15 -34.58 5.03
N VAL A 104 37.07 -34.24 5.93
CA VAL A 104 36.89 -33.13 6.88
C VAL A 104 37.24 -31.82 6.18
N THR A 105 36.29 -30.90 6.11
CA THR A 105 36.51 -29.56 5.55
C THR A 105 37.62 -28.86 6.35
N PRO A 106 38.70 -28.38 5.71
CA PRO A 106 39.78 -27.74 6.44
C PRO A 106 39.31 -26.53 7.26
N LYS A 107 39.84 -26.34 8.47
CA LYS A 107 39.43 -25.28 9.41
C LYS A 107 39.46 -23.86 8.83
N TYR A 108 40.36 -23.59 7.88
CA TYR A 108 40.43 -22.28 7.22
C TYR A 108 39.26 -22.04 6.25
N VAL A 109 38.70 -23.10 5.65
CA VAL A 109 37.55 -23.02 4.74
C VAL A 109 36.28 -22.78 5.53
N THR A 110 36.10 -23.46 6.67
CA THR A 110 34.96 -23.23 7.56
C THR A 110 34.96 -21.80 8.09
N ARG A 111 36.12 -21.32 8.57
CA ARG A 111 36.29 -19.94 9.04
C ARG A 111 35.97 -18.91 7.95
N ARG A 112 36.46 -19.12 6.73
CA ARG A 112 36.17 -18.24 5.59
C ARG A 112 34.69 -18.24 5.20
N ASN A 113 34.02 -19.40 5.25
CA ASN A 113 32.59 -19.48 4.96
C ASN A 113 31.75 -18.79 6.04
N GLU A 114 32.14 -18.88 7.31
CA GLU A 114 31.51 -18.16 8.42
C GLU A 114 31.74 -16.65 8.34
N GLU A 115 32.92 -16.21 7.87
CA GLU A 115 33.22 -14.81 7.60
C GLU A 115 32.36 -14.27 6.45
N ILE A 116 32.29 -14.98 5.31
CA ILE A 116 31.43 -14.60 4.17
C ILE A 116 29.96 -14.53 4.59
N LYS A 117 29.48 -15.51 5.37
CA LYS A 117 28.09 -15.53 5.83
C LYS A 117 27.78 -14.33 6.73
N ARG A 118 28.71 -13.96 7.63
CA ARG A 118 28.56 -12.75 8.45
C ARG A 118 28.58 -11.48 7.61
N GLU A 119 29.45 -11.39 6.61
CA GLU A 119 29.49 -10.26 5.67
C GLU A 119 28.18 -10.15 4.86
N GLU A 120 27.59 -11.28 4.43
CA GLU A 120 26.29 -11.31 3.77
C GLU A 120 25.18 -10.81 4.71
N GLU A 121 25.13 -11.29 5.96
CA GLU A 121 24.15 -10.86 6.96
C GLU A 121 24.30 -9.36 7.31
N GLU A 122 25.53 -8.87 7.46
CA GLU A 122 25.82 -7.45 7.69
C GLU A 122 25.41 -6.57 6.50
N TYR A 123 25.67 -7.03 5.27
CA TYR A 123 25.24 -6.35 4.04
C TYR A 123 23.72 -6.30 3.94
N GLU A 124 23.03 -7.42 4.14
CA GLU A 124 21.58 -7.48 4.13
C GLU A 124 20.97 -6.56 5.19
N ALA A 125 21.53 -6.54 6.41
CA ALA A 125 21.11 -5.64 7.47
C ALA A 125 21.28 -4.16 7.09
N SER A 126 22.43 -3.80 6.48
CA SER A 126 22.69 -2.43 6.01
C SER A 126 21.72 -2.00 4.91
N VAL A 127 21.44 -2.88 3.95
CA VAL A 127 20.44 -2.63 2.89
C VAL A 127 19.06 -2.40 3.49
N LEU A 128 18.66 -3.23 4.46
CA LEU A 128 17.36 -3.13 5.13
C LEU A 128 17.26 -1.83 5.94
N GLU A 129 18.35 -1.39 6.58
CA GLU A 129 18.42 -0.11 7.27
C GLU A 129 18.32 1.08 6.30
N GLN A 130 18.99 1.03 5.15
CA GLN A 130 18.87 2.06 4.11
C GLN A 130 17.45 2.13 3.54
N LEU A 131 16.80 0.98 3.32
CA LEU A 131 15.42 0.91 2.87
C LEU A 131 14.47 1.51 3.92
N LYS A 132 14.68 1.21 5.21
CA LYS A 132 13.92 1.83 6.31
C LYS A 132 14.13 3.34 6.38
N LYS A 133 15.37 3.83 6.20
CA LYS A 133 15.67 5.28 6.17
C LYS A 133 15.03 6.00 4.99
N LYS A 134 14.88 5.32 3.84
CA LYS A 134 14.23 5.86 2.63
C LYS A 134 12.72 5.66 2.60
N ALA A 135 12.17 4.81 3.46
CA ALA A 135 10.73 4.58 3.54
C ALA A 135 10.04 5.85 4.05
N MET A 136 8.92 6.21 3.43
CA MET A 136 8.09 7.31 3.92
C MET A 136 7.58 6.98 5.33
N LYS A 137 7.60 7.97 6.22
CA LYS A 137 7.07 7.81 7.59
C LYS A 137 5.60 7.40 7.49
N THR A 138 5.28 6.17 7.90
CA THR A 138 3.90 5.73 8.05
C THR A 138 3.36 6.28 9.35
N LEU A 139 2.38 7.17 9.28
CA LEU A 139 1.68 7.69 10.45
C LEU A 139 0.92 6.59 11.17
N SER A 140 0.86 6.68 12.50
CA SER A 140 0.00 5.82 13.33
C SER A 140 -1.48 6.11 13.04
N ASP A 141 -2.38 5.20 13.44
CA ASP A 141 -3.82 5.41 13.21
C ASP A 141 -4.37 6.59 14.01
N GLU A 142 -3.81 6.89 15.18
CA GLU A 142 -4.12 8.09 15.97
C GLU A 142 -3.65 9.39 15.29
N GLU A 143 -2.44 9.39 14.73
CA GLU A 143 -1.95 10.54 13.95
C GLU A 143 -2.82 10.77 12.72
N ARG A 144 -3.29 9.69 12.06
CA ARG A 144 -4.19 9.78 10.92
C ARG A 144 -5.54 10.36 11.31
N THR A 145 -6.18 9.85 12.36
CA THR A 145 -7.50 10.34 12.79
C THR A 145 -7.44 11.81 13.22
N ASN A 146 -6.34 12.22 13.85
CA ASN A 146 -6.10 13.62 14.20
C ASN A 146 -6.00 14.54 12.98
N ILE A 147 -5.39 14.10 11.88
CA ILE A 147 -5.31 14.89 10.64
C ILE A 147 -6.68 15.11 10.00
N LEU A 148 -7.58 14.13 10.13
CA LEU A 148 -8.94 14.23 9.57
C LEU A 148 -9.84 15.18 10.36
N LYS A 149 -9.41 15.58 11.56
CA LYS A 149 -10.15 16.46 12.45
C LYS A 149 -9.82 17.91 12.16
N ILE A 150 -10.70 18.57 11.41
CA ILE A 150 -10.60 20.01 11.14
C ILE A 150 -10.94 20.75 12.43
N SER A 151 -10.04 21.59 12.95
CA SER A 151 -10.22 22.34 14.22
C SER A 151 -11.43 23.27 14.20
N ASP A 152 -12.00 23.57 15.37
CA ASP A 152 -13.10 24.56 15.49
C ASP A 152 -12.64 25.98 15.13
N ASN A 153 -11.36 26.29 15.38
CA ASN A 153 -10.75 27.59 15.04
C ASN A 153 -10.16 27.61 13.63
N TRP A 154 -10.53 26.66 12.77
CA TRP A 154 -10.02 26.62 11.41
C TRP A 154 -10.58 27.80 10.60
N PRO A 155 -9.72 28.70 10.06
CA PRO A 155 -10.18 29.91 9.38
C PRO A 155 -10.76 29.65 7.98
N GLY A 156 -10.63 28.41 7.46
CA GLY A 156 -10.95 28.12 6.08
C GLY A 156 -9.94 28.71 5.09
N TYR A 157 -10.26 28.59 3.81
CA TYR A 157 -9.53 29.27 2.74
C TYR A 157 -10.37 30.40 2.15
N SER A 158 -9.70 31.49 1.77
CA SER A 158 -10.35 32.59 1.04
C SER A 158 -10.89 32.10 -0.30
N LEU A 159 -12.13 32.49 -0.62
CA LEU A 159 -12.80 32.18 -1.87
C LEU A 159 -12.07 32.76 -3.08
N ASP A 160 -11.36 33.89 -2.93
CA ASP A 160 -10.65 34.58 -4.01
C ASP A 160 -9.49 33.77 -4.58
N LEU A 161 -9.01 32.77 -3.84
CA LEU A 161 -7.91 31.89 -4.24
C LEU A 161 -8.38 30.70 -5.08
N PHE A 162 -9.70 30.52 -5.23
CA PHE A 162 -10.30 29.35 -5.87
C PHE A 162 -11.32 29.74 -6.93
N THR A 163 -11.56 28.82 -7.86
CA THR A 163 -12.63 28.95 -8.85
C THR A 163 -13.91 28.31 -8.34
N TYR A 164 -15.01 29.04 -8.36
CA TYR A 164 -16.34 28.55 -7.99
C TYR A 164 -17.43 29.17 -8.87
N PRO A 165 -18.66 28.61 -8.91
CA PRO A 165 -19.72 29.13 -9.76
C PRO A 165 -20.06 30.59 -9.44
N GLN A 166 -20.05 31.44 -10.47
CA GLN A 166 -20.16 32.90 -10.33
C GLN A 166 -21.51 33.35 -9.74
N HIS A 167 -22.57 32.57 -9.91
CA HIS A 167 -23.89 32.90 -9.35
C HIS A 167 -23.95 32.80 -7.82
N TYR A 168 -22.94 32.20 -7.19
CA TYR A 168 -22.77 32.18 -5.73
C TYR A 168 -21.83 33.26 -5.20
N TYR A 169 -21.37 34.18 -6.05
CA TYR A 169 -20.55 35.31 -5.61
C TYR A 169 -21.30 36.16 -4.58
N GLY A 170 -20.69 36.37 -3.42
CA GLY A 170 -21.29 37.09 -2.29
C GLY A 170 -22.22 36.26 -1.39
N ASP A 171 -22.47 34.98 -1.70
CA ASP A 171 -23.36 34.11 -0.91
C ASP A 171 -22.59 33.18 0.07
N LEU A 172 -21.27 33.06 -0.09
CA LEU A 172 -20.40 32.17 0.66
C LEU A 172 -19.48 32.96 1.61
N GLU A 173 -19.10 32.34 2.73
CA GLU A 173 -18.20 32.93 3.73
C GLU A 173 -16.74 32.56 3.44
N TYR A 174 -16.44 31.25 3.38
CA TYR A 174 -15.13 30.71 3.06
C TYR A 174 -15.21 29.27 2.56
N VAL A 175 -14.12 28.78 1.97
CA VAL A 175 -13.96 27.36 1.59
C VAL A 175 -13.49 26.57 2.81
N LEU A 176 -14.30 25.63 3.28
CA LEU A 176 -13.93 24.75 4.38
C LEU A 176 -13.00 23.63 3.90
N ILE A 177 -13.41 22.93 2.82
CA ILE A 177 -12.65 21.83 2.22
C ILE A 177 -12.60 22.02 0.70
N PRO A 178 -11.40 22.31 0.14
CA PRO A 178 -11.19 22.36 -1.30
C PRO A 178 -11.49 21.02 -1.98
N HIS A 179 -11.96 21.09 -3.23
CA HIS A 179 -12.34 19.92 -4.03
C HIS A 179 -11.21 18.90 -4.16
N GLY A 180 -9.98 19.35 -4.43
CA GLY A 180 -8.83 18.45 -4.56
C GLY A 180 -8.57 17.61 -3.31
N ILE A 181 -8.70 18.21 -2.13
CA ILE A 181 -8.50 17.50 -0.85
C ILE A 181 -9.59 16.45 -0.62
N ILE A 182 -10.83 16.71 -1.08
CA ILE A 182 -11.92 15.73 -1.04
C ILE A 182 -11.58 14.51 -1.91
N VAL A 183 -11.09 14.75 -3.13
CA VAL A 183 -10.70 13.69 -4.07
C VAL A 183 -9.57 12.85 -3.48
N ASP A 184 -8.49 13.48 -2.99
CA ASP A 184 -7.36 12.80 -2.38
C ASP A 184 -7.78 11.94 -1.17
N ARG A 185 -8.68 12.48 -0.33
CA ARG A 185 -9.21 11.74 0.82
C ARG A 185 -10.08 10.57 0.38
N THR A 186 -10.89 10.76 -0.65
CA THR A 186 -11.76 9.72 -1.22
C THR A 186 -10.95 8.58 -1.83
N GLU A 187 -9.82 8.87 -2.49
CA GLU A 187 -8.88 7.85 -2.97
C GLU A 187 -8.38 6.99 -1.80
N ARG A 188 -8.03 7.62 -0.68
CA ARG A 188 -7.58 6.88 0.51
C ARG A 188 -8.69 6.02 1.09
N LEU A 189 -9.92 6.54 1.20
CA LEU A 189 -11.07 5.76 1.66
C LEU A 189 -11.33 4.54 0.79
N ALA A 190 -11.23 4.67 -0.53
CA ALA A 190 -11.37 3.54 -1.44
C ALA A 190 -10.33 2.44 -1.16
N LYS A 191 -9.08 2.81 -0.86
CA LYS A 191 -8.03 1.85 -0.47
C LYS A 191 -8.34 1.16 0.85
N ASP A 192 -8.78 1.90 1.86
CA ASP A 192 -9.14 1.35 3.18
C ASP A 192 -10.33 0.37 3.03
N ILE A 193 -11.36 0.74 2.29
CA ILE A 193 -12.52 -0.11 1.98
C ILE A 193 -12.12 -1.40 1.26
N MET A 194 -11.26 -1.30 0.23
CA MET A 194 -10.78 -2.48 -0.49
C MET A 194 -9.92 -3.40 0.36
N GLN A 195 -9.18 -2.85 1.32
CA GLN A 195 -8.38 -3.64 2.25
C GLN A 195 -9.28 -4.44 3.20
N ASP A 196 -10.31 -3.80 3.74
CA ASP A 196 -11.19 -4.41 4.75
C ASP A 196 -12.19 -5.40 4.14
N LEU A 197 -12.77 -5.06 2.99
CA LEU A 197 -13.78 -5.88 2.32
C LEU A 197 -13.16 -7.04 1.52
N GLY A 198 -11.86 -6.97 1.20
CA GLY A 198 -11.16 -8.00 0.43
C GLY A 198 -11.80 -8.21 -0.94
N ASP A 199 -11.91 -9.46 -1.39
CA ASP A 199 -12.50 -9.82 -2.69
C ASP A 199 -14.02 -10.12 -2.61
N ASN A 200 -14.70 -9.63 -1.57
CA ASN A 200 -16.13 -9.88 -1.39
C ASN A 200 -16.97 -8.96 -2.28
N ASP A 201 -17.95 -9.53 -2.99
CA ASP A 201 -18.96 -8.74 -3.72
C ASP A 201 -19.72 -7.78 -2.78
N ILE A 202 -19.89 -6.54 -3.22
CA ILE A 202 -20.59 -5.50 -2.46
C ILE A 202 -21.74 -4.87 -3.25
N VAL A 203 -22.77 -4.46 -2.51
CA VAL A 203 -23.83 -3.58 -2.99
C VAL A 203 -23.60 -2.20 -2.39
N VAL A 204 -23.23 -1.24 -3.22
CA VAL A 204 -23.08 0.16 -2.85
C VAL A 204 -24.46 0.81 -2.86
N LEU A 205 -24.89 1.28 -1.70
CA LEU A 205 -26.19 1.93 -1.51
C LEU A 205 -25.98 3.43 -1.30
N CYS A 206 -26.21 4.21 -2.34
CA CYS A 206 -26.04 5.66 -2.31
C CYS A 206 -27.27 6.33 -1.69
N VAL A 207 -27.06 7.18 -0.68
CA VAL A 207 -28.13 7.99 -0.10
C VAL A 207 -28.27 9.31 -0.85
N LEU A 208 -29.40 9.47 -1.51
CA LEU A 208 -29.75 10.64 -2.32
C LEU A 208 -30.45 11.72 -1.50
N LYS A 209 -30.31 13.00 -1.87
CA LYS A 209 -29.55 13.48 -3.03
C LYS A 209 -28.08 13.72 -2.73
N GLY A 210 -27.75 14.26 -1.55
CA GLY A 210 -26.43 14.83 -1.28
C GLY A 210 -25.25 13.84 -1.40
N GLY A 211 -25.46 12.54 -1.13
CA GLY A 211 -24.41 11.52 -1.26
C GLY A 211 -23.96 11.22 -2.69
N TYR A 212 -24.66 11.71 -3.73
CA TYR A 212 -24.43 11.26 -5.11
C TYR A 212 -23.02 11.54 -5.63
N LYS A 213 -22.44 12.72 -5.32
CA LYS A 213 -21.09 13.07 -5.79
C LYS A 213 -20.02 12.25 -5.08
N PHE A 214 -20.09 12.19 -3.76
CA PHE A 214 -19.16 11.37 -2.98
C PHE A 214 -19.24 9.89 -3.39
N CYS A 215 -20.44 9.36 -3.59
CA CYS A 215 -20.62 7.98 -4.06
C CYS A 215 -20.02 7.76 -5.45
N ALA A 216 -20.24 8.68 -6.39
CA ALA A 216 -19.69 8.56 -7.74
C ALA A 216 -18.17 8.51 -7.72
N ASP A 217 -17.53 9.43 -7.00
CA ASP A 217 -16.08 9.50 -6.89
C ASP A 217 -15.52 8.28 -6.16
N LEU A 218 -16.15 7.85 -5.06
CA LEU A 218 -15.72 6.67 -4.30
C LEU A 218 -15.77 5.40 -5.17
N VAL A 219 -16.87 5.18 -5.89
CA VAL A 219 -17.02 4.05 -6.81
C VAL A 219 -15.97 4.11 -7.92
N GLU A 220 -15.68 5.28 -8.49
CA GLU A 220 -14.65 5.42 -9.52
C GLU A 220 -13.26 5.07 -8.99
N HIS A 221 -12.91 5.48 -7.76
CA HIS A 221 -11.65 5.09 -7.14
C HIS A 221 -11.57 3.58 -6.87
N ILE A 222 -12.64 2.94 -6.41
CA ILE A 222 -12.69 1.47 -6.22
C ILE A 222 -12.55 0.75 -7.56
N LYS A 223 -13.22 1.23 -8.63
CA LYS A 223 -13.05 0.71 -9.99
C LYS A 223 -11.61 0.86 -10.47
N ASN A 224 -11.00 2.02 -10.21
CA ASN A 224 -9.63 2.31 -10.61
C ASN A 224 -8.62 1.37 -9.94
N LEU A 225 -8.82 1.07 -8.66
CA LEU A 225 -8.00 0.09 -7.93
C LEU A 225 -8.26 -1.34 -8.42
N SER A 226 -9.52 -1.70 -8.67
CA SER A 226 -9.90 -3.04 -9.14
C SER A 226 -9.33 -3.38 -10.54
N ARG A 227 -9.17 -2.39 -11.43
CA ARG A 227 -8.60 -2.59 -12.77
C ARG A 227 -7.07 -2.55 -12.81
N ASN A 228 -6.44 -1.87 -11.85
CA ASN A 228 -4.99 -1.59 -11.86
C ASN A 228 -4.20 -2.34 -10.78
N SER A 229 -4.85 -3.14 -9.95
CA SER A 229 -4.21 -3.94 -8.90
C SER A 229 -4.60 -5.42 -9.01
N GLU A 230 -3.96 -6.28 -8.23
CA GLU A 230 -4.27 -7.72 -8.19
C GLU A 230 -5.57 -8.01 -7.41
N ARG A 231 -6.09 -7.04 -6.65
CA ARG A 231 -7.34 -7.15 -5.90
C ARG A 231 -8.48 -6.52 -6.69
N PHE A 232 -9.65 -7.12 -6.64
CA PHE A 232 -10.84 -6.60 -7.31
C PHE A 232 -12.09 -6.84 -6.47
N ILE A 233 -13.03 -5.91 -6.57
CA ILE A 233 -14.34 -6.02 -5.92
C ILE A 233 -15.42 -5.88 -6.98
N SER A 234 -16.31 -6.88 -7.08
CA SER A 234 -17.51 -6.76 -7.88
C SER A 234 -18.51 -5.86 -7.15
N MET A 235 -18.97 -4.80 -7.82
CA MET A 235 -19.89 -3.83 -7.24
C MET A 235 -21.21 -3.80 -7.99
N LYS A 236 -22.31 -3.81 -7.24
CA LYS A 236 -23.62 -3.35 -7.72
C LYS A 236 -23.92 -2.01 -7.05
N VAL A 237 -24.57 -1.10 -7.76
CA VAL A 237 -24.92 0.22 -7.23
C VAL A 237 -26.44 0.35 -7.19
N ASP A 238 -26.96 0.82 -6.06
CA ASP A 238 -28.37 1.13 -5.88
C ASP A 238 -28.51 2.48 -5.16
N PHE A 239 -29.69 3.09 -5.25
CA PHE A 239 -29.92 4.46 -4.79
C PHE A 239 -31.17 4.52 -3.92
N VAL A 240 -31.05 5.08 -2.73
CA VAL A 240 -32.17 5.30 -1.82
C VAL A 240 -32.31 6.77 -1.49
N ARG A 241 -33.52 7.24 -1.27
CA ARG A 241 -33.80 8.60 -0.81
C ARG A 241 -34.54 8.52 0.51
N LEU A 242 -34.04 9.25 1.50
CA LEU A 242 -34.69 9.36 2.80
C LEU A 242 -35.57 10.61 2.84
N LYS A 243 -36.81 10.46 3.27
CA LYS A 243 -37.71 11.59 3.52
C LYS A 243 -38.27 11.49 4.93
N SER A 244 -38.00 12.52 5.74
CA SER A 244 -38.68 12.72 7.01
C SER A 244 -40.05 13.37 6.76
N TYR A 245 -41.10 12.85 7.39
CA TYR A 245 -42.41 13.50 7.36
C TYR A 245 -42.41 14.75 8.25
N HIS A 246 -43.05 15.81 7.76
CA HIS A 246 -43.19 17.14 8.38
C HIS A 246 -44.41 17.24 9.30
N ASN A 247 -44.86 16.14 9.90
CA ASN A 247 -45.96 16.20 10.87
C ASN A 247 -45.35 16.33 12.27
N ASP A 248 -45.64 17.47 12.89
CA ASP A 248 -45.03 18.10 14.08
C ASP A 248 -44.91 17.28 15.39
N GLN A 249 -45.08 15.95 15.39
CA GLN A 249 -45.07 15.17 16.64
C GLN A 249 -44.25 13.88 16.62
N SER A 250 -43.78 13.39 15.46
CA SER A 250 -42.86 12.25 15.43
C SER A 250 -42.04 12.17 14.14
N MET A 251 -40.77 12.59 14.20
CA MET A 251 -39.74 12.28 13.18
C MET A 251 -39.37 10.78 13.12
N GLN A 252 -40.24 9.91 13.64
CA GLN A 252 -39.99 8.48 13.90
C GLN A 252 -40.32 7.62 12.66
N ASP A 253 -41.14 8.14 11.75
CA ASP A 253 -41.49 7.49 10.48
C ASP A 253 -40.73 8.14 9.31
N MET A 254 -39.43 7.82 9.19
CA MET A 254 -38.65 8.14 8.00
C MET A 254 -38.93 7.08 6.92
N GLN A 255 -39.48 7.50 5.78
CA GLN A 255 -39.69 6.59 4.65
C GLN A 255 -38.45 6.56 3.76
N ILE A 256 -38.06 5.34 3.40
CA ILE A 256 -37.07 5.07 2.37
C ILE A 256 -37.84 5.03 1.04
N MET A 257 -37.56 5.98 0.16
CA MET A 257 -38.13 6.07 -1.17
C MET A 257 -37.07 5.78 -2.23
N GLY A 258 -37.43 5.02 -3.26
CA GLY A 258 -36.50 4.64 -4.31
C GLY A 258 -35.55 3.52 -3.88
N GLY A 259 -34.88 2.95 -4.88
CA GLY A 259 -34.07 1.75 -4.76
C GLY A 259 -34.79 0.53 -5.34
N ASP A 260 -34.00 -0.48 -5.69
CA ASP A 260 -34.54 -1.82 -5.96
C ASP A 260 -35.21 -2.38 -4.69
N ASP A 261 -35.97 -3.46 -4.83
CA ASP A 261 -36.50 -4.19 -3.68
C ASP A 261 -35.36 -4.53 -2.69
N LEU A 262 -35.42 -3.93 -1.50
CA LEU A 262 -34.41 -4.07 -0.43
C LEU A 262 -34.26 -5.53 0.01
N SER A 263 -35.21 -6.41 -0.29
CA SER A 263 -35.08 -7.86 -0.10
C SER A 263 -33.85 -8.44 -0.82
N LYS A 264 -33.40 -7.83 -1.93
CA LYS A 264 -32.20 -8.24 -2.68
C LYS A 264 -30.89 -8.05 -1.88
N LEU A 265 -30.92 -7.30 -0.78
CA LEU A 265 -29.77 -7.11 0.11
C LEU A 265 -29.53 -8.31 1.04
N ALA A 266 -30.47 -9.25 1.13
CA ALA A 266 -30.36 -10.43 1.98
C ALA A 266 -29.08 -11.23 1.66
N GLY A 267 -28.27 -11.49 2.70
CA GLY A 267 -26.99 -12.21 2.57
C GLY A 267 -25.90 -11.49 1.76
N LYS A 268 -26.07 -10.21 1.41
CA LYS A 268 -25.07 -9.41 0.69
C LYS A 268 -24.26 -8.52 1.63
N ASN A 269 -23.07 -8.11 1.20
CA ASN A 269 -22.31 -7.06 1.88
C ASN A 269 -22.78 -5.71 1.35
N VAL A 270 -23.25 -4.84 2.22
CA VAL A 270 -23.82 -3.54 1.85
C VAL A 270 -22.89 -2.43 2.31
N LEU A 271 -22.50 -1.55 1.38
CA LEU A 271 -21.75 -0.33 1.67
C LEU A 271 -22.68 0.87 1.46
N ILE A 272 -23.16 1.46 2.56
CA ILE A 272 -23.99 2.66 2.51
C ILE A 272 -23.06 3.87 2.35
N VAL A 273 -23.40 4.77 1.42
CA VAL A 273 -22.63 5.97 1.14
C VAL A 273 -23.48 7.21 1.39
N GLU A 274 -23.10 7.99 2.41
CA GLU A 274 -23.74 9.22 2.87
C GLU A 274 -22.80 10.43 2.64
N ASP A 275 -23.35 11.62 2.48
CA ASP A 275 -22.58 12.86 2.42
C ASP A 275 -22.14 13.35 3.80
N ILE A 276 -23.06 13.44 4.77
CA ILE A 276 -22.79 14.03 6.08
C ILE A 276 -23.56 13.36 7.22
N VAL A 277 -22.83 12.98 8.27
CA VAL A 277 -23.42 12.54 9.53
C VAL A 277 -23.37 13.67 10.56
N GLY A 278 -24.54 14.23 10.86
CA GLY A 278 -24.75 15.18 11.95
C GLY A 278 -25.12 14.49 13.26
N THR A 279 -26.41 14.50 13.60
CA THR A 279 -26.92 13.85 14.83
C THR A 279 -26.93 12.31 14.77
N GLY A 280 -26.70 11.72 13.60
CA GLY A 280 -26.73 10.27 13.39
C GLY A 280 -28.12 9.62 13.36
N ARG A 281 -29.21 10.38 13.57
CA ARG A 281 -30.59 9.84 13.58
C ARG A 281 -30.98 9.19 12.25
N THR A 282 -30.72 9.88 11.14
CA THR A 282 -30.96 9.39 9.78
C THR A 282 -30.30 8.03 9.57
N MET A 283 -29.03 7.91 9.97
CA MET A 283 -28.27 6.69 9.80
C MET A 283 -28.79 5.53 10.66
N LYS A 284 -29.14 5.81 11.91
CA LYS A 284 -29.75 4.80 12.80
C LYS A 284 -31.05 4.25 12.21
N VAL A 285 -31.90 5.11 11.64
CA VAL A 285 -33.16 4.66 11.02
C VAL A 285 -32.92 3.86 9.75
N LEU A 286 -32.01 4.30 8.88
CA LEU A 286 -31.65 3.56 7.66
C LEU A 286 -31.08 2.18 7.99
N LEU A 287 -30.15 2.09 8.95
CA LEU A 287 -29.57 0.83 9.40
C LEU A 287 -30.63 -0.12 9.96
N ASN A 288 -31.47 0.36 10.88
CA ASN A 288 -32.56 -0.44 11.46
C ASN A 288 -33.54 -0.97 10.39
N ASN A 289 -33.71 -0.24 9.28
CA ASN A 289 -34.55 -0.69 8.18
C ASN A 289 -33.86 -1.72 7.27
N ILE A 290 -32.57 -1.55 6.98
CA ILE A 290 -31.80 -2.49 6.15
C ILE A 290 -31.55 -3.81 6.90
N GLU A 291 -31.29 -3.76 8.21
CA GLU A 291 -31.03 -4.95 9.03
C GLU A 291 -32.19 -5.96 9.02
N LYS A 292 -33.43 -5.50 8.84
CA LYS A 292 -34.62 -6.36 8.73
C LYS A 292 -34.51 -7.36 7.58
N TYR A 293 -33.78 -7.02 6.52
CA TYR A 293 -33.56 -7.88 5.35
C TYR A 293 -32.36 -8.82 5.52
N LYS A 294 -31.69 -8.81 6.68
CA LYS A 294 -30.59 -9.71 7.04
C LYS A 294 -29.45 -9.73 6.00
N PRO A 295 -28.82 -8.57 5.70
CA PRO A 295 -27.58 -8.56 4.93
C PRO A 295 -26.46 -9.31 5.67
N LYS A 296 -25.47 -9.78 4.94
CA LYS A 296 -24.29 -10.46 5.52
C LYS A 296 -23.45 -9.49 6.34
N MET A 297 -23.32 -8.25 5.88
CA MET A 297 -22.57 -7.19 6.52
C MET A 297 -23.11 -5.84 6.05
N ILE A 298 -23.09 -4.85 6.94
CA ILE A 298 -23.35 -3.45 6.60
C ILE A 298 -22.14 -2.63 7.02
N LYS A 299 -21.66 -1.79 6.12
CA LYS A 299 -20.63 -0.78 6.38
C LYS A 299 -21.14 0.58 5.94
N VAL A 300 -20.77 1.62 6.66
CA VAL A 300 -21.17 3.00 6.33
C VAL A 300 -19.94 3.84 6.03
N ALA A 301 -19.97 4.48 4.86
CA ALA A 301 -19.03 5.51 4.45
C ALA A 301 -19.72 6.87 4.44
N SER A 302 -19.17 7.85 5.15
CA SER A 302 -19.64 9.24 5.12
C SER A 302 -18.52 10.18 4.72
N LEU A 303 -18.76 11.15 3.83
CA LEU A 303 -17.71 12.13 3.54
C LEU A 303 -17.40 12.99 4.77
N LEU A 304 -18.44 13.48 5.45
CA LEU A 304 -18.33 14.37 6.59
C LEU A 304 -18.96 13.76 7.85
N VAL A 305 -18.36 14.05 9.00
CA VAL A 305 -18.94 13.79 10.33
C VAL A 305 -18.84 15.06 11.14
N LYS A 306 -19.97 15.53 11.67
CA LYS A 306 -19.99 16.72 12.53
C LYS A 306 -19.62 16.37 13.96
N ARG A 307 -18.80 17.20 14.59
CA ARG A 307 -18.61 17.18 16.04
C ARG A 307 -19.78 17.82 16.73
N THR A 308 -20.77 17.03 17.08
CA THR A 308 -21.90 17.48 17.90
C THR A 308 -21.64 17.19 19.38
N SER A 309 -22.17 18.03 20.27
CA SER A 309 -22.11 17.86 21.73
C SER A 309 -23.02 16.76 22.27
N ARG A 310 -23.75 16.04 21.40
CA ARG A 310 -24.75 15.05 21.81
C ARG A 310 -24.11 13.67 22.03
N PRO A 311 -24.42 12.99 23.15
CA PRO A 311 -23.84 11.68 23.47
C PRO A 311 -24.29 10.56 22.51
N ASP A 312 -25.42 10.72 21.82
CA ASP A 312 -26.04 9.68 20.99
C ASP A 312 -25.61 9.70 19.51
N GLY A 313 -24.42 10.23 19.21
CA GLY A 313 -23.90 10.30 17.84
C GLY A 313 -23.77 8.92 17.17
N TYR A 314 -23.86 8.89 15.83
CA TYR A 314 -23.50 7.71 15.04
C TYR A 314 -22.12 7.95 14.41
N ARG A 315 -21.22 6.95 14.49
CA ARG A 315 -19.90 7.01 13.90
C ARG A 315 -19.81 6.04 12.71
N PRO A 316 -19.64 6.54 11.48
CA PRO A 316 -19.42 5.70 10.30
C PRO A 316 -18.16 4.84 10.43
N ASP A 317 -18.15 3.68 9.77
CA ASP A 317 -16.96 2.83 9.66
C ASP A 317 -15.85 3.55 8.89
N TYR A 318 -16.23 4.26 7.82
CA TYR A 318 -15.33 5.04 6.97
C TYR A 318 -15.79 6.48 6.95
N TYR A 319 -14.90 7.42 7.29
CA TYR A 319 -15.23 8.83 7.17
C TYR A 319 -14.11 9.67 6.58
N GLY A 320 -14.49 10.65 5.75
CA GLY A 320 -13.56 11.56 5.10
C GLY A 320 -12.97 12.54 6.11
N PHE A 321 -13.81 13.42 6.65
CA PHE A 321 -13.40 14.52 7.52
C PHE A 321 -14.32 14.63 8.74
N GLU A 322 -13.74 15.00 9.87
CA GLU A 322 -14.47 15.38 11.07
C GLU A 322 -14.48 16.91 11.16
N ILE A 323 -15.66 17.52 10.97
CA ILE A 323 -15.85 18.97 10.88
C ILE A 323 -16.50 19.56 12.14
N PRO A 324 -16.31 20.87 12.41
CA PRO A 324 -17.08 21.58 13.43
C PRO A 324 -18.60 21.51 13.14
N ASP A 325 -19.45 21.80 14.14
CA ASP A 325 -20.90 21.84 13.95
C ASP A 325 -21.36 23.11 13.21
N LEU A 326 -21.00 23.18 11.94
CA LEU A 326 -21.31 24.27 11.02
C LEU A 326 -22.27 23.79 9.94
N PHE A 327 -23.07 24.70 9.40
CA PHE A 327 -23.87 24.40 8.21
C PHE A 327 -23.00 24.55 6.96
N VAL A 328 -22.86 23.47 6.20
CA VAL A 328 -21.96 23.39 5.04
C VAL A 328 -22.73 23.04 3.77
N VAL A 329 -22.26 23.56 2.64
CA VAL A 329 -22.85 23.38 1.32
C VAL A 329 -21.78 23.06 0.28
N GLY A 330 -22.19 22.56 -0.88
CA GLY A 330 -21.29 22.22 -1.97
C GLY A 330 -20.82 20.78 -1.95
N TYR A 331 -20.23 20.34 -3.05
CA TYR A 331 -19.95 18.94 -3.34
C TYR A 331 -21.20 18.07 -3.14
N ALA A 332 -22.31 18.47 -3.79
CA ALA A 332 -23.66 17.93 -3.69
C ALA A 332 -24.45 18.20 -2.39
N LEU A 333 -23.83 18.70 -1.32
CA LEU A 333 -24.54 19.23 -0.15
C LEU A 333 -25.30 20.51 -0.52
N ASP A 334 -26.47 20.72 0.08
CA ASP A 334 -27.37 21.80 -0.31
C ASP A 334 -27.85 22.68 0.83
N TYR A 335 -28.33 23.85 0.42
CA TYR A 335 -29.24 24.68 1.19
C TYR A 335 -30.49 24.93 0.35
N ASN A 336 -31.62 24.35 0.75
CA ASN A 336 -32.89 24.45 0.02
C ASN A 336 -32.76 24.11 -1.48
N GLU A 337 -32.08 23.01 -1.81
CA GLU A 337 -31.78 22.53 -3.17
C GLU A 337 -30.78 23.38 -3.97
N HIS A 338 -30.28 24.49 -3.44
CA HIS A 338 -29.18 25.27 -4.02
C HIS A 338 -27.81 24.73 -3.58
N PHE A 339 -26.74 25.18 -4.24
CA PHE A 339 -25.32 24.87 -3.95
C PHE A 339 -24.86 23.45 -4.26
N ARG A 340 -25.70 22.53 -4.75
CA ARG A 340 -25.26 21.15 -5.11
C ARG A 340 -24.21 21.11 -6.23
N ASP A 341 -24.19 22.14 -7.08
CA ASP A 341 -23.29 22.35 -8.22
C ASP A 341 -21.98 23.07 -7.82
N LEU A 342 -21.84 23.52 -6.57
CA LEU A 342 -20.60 24.06 -6.05
C LEU A 342 -19.57 22.92 -5.85
N ASN A 343 -18.34 23.12 -6.32
CA ASN A 343 -17.31 22.06 -6.26
C ASN A 343 -16.69 21.87 -4.87
N HIS A 344 -16.54 22.98 -4.13
CA HIS A 344 -15.90 23.01 -2.81
C HIS A 344 -16.94 22.84 -1.72
N ILE A 345 -16.53 22.30 -0.57
CA ILE A 345 -17.37 22.37 0.63
C ILE A 345 -17.11 23.72 1.28
N CYS A 346 -18.15 24.54 1.38
CA CYS A 346 -18.08 25.91 1.87
C CYS A 346 -19.06 26.15 3.02
N VAL A 347 -18.79 27.19 3.80
CA VAL A 347 -19.75 27.74 4.75
C VAL A 347 -20.51 28.88 4.08
N ILE A 348 -21.83 28.89 4.25
CA ILE A 348 -22.72 29.91 3.69
C ILE A 348 -22.78 31.12 4.63
N ASN A 349 -22.67 32.34 4.07
CA ASN A 349 -22.76 33.57 4.86
C ASN A 349 -24.24 33.96 5.11
N ASP A 350 -24.48 34.99 5.91
CA ASP A 350 -25.85 35.39 6.27
C ASP A 350 -26.65 35.98 5.09
N HIS A 351 -25.97 36.57 4.11
CA HIS A 351 -26.58 37.02 2.86
C HIS A 351 -27.15 35.83 2.07
N GLY A 352 -26.33 34.80 1.83
CA GLY A 352 -26.72 33.57 1.15
C GLY A 352 -27.86 32.85 1.88
N LYS A 353 -27.78 32.73 3.22
CA LYS A 353 -28.88 32.12 4.01
C LYS A 353 -30.20 32.86 3.80
N THR A 354 -30.17 34.19 3.77
CA THR A 354 -31.38 34.99 3.58
C THR A 354 -31.92 34.89 2.14
N LYS A 355 -31.04 34.92 1.15
CA LYS A 355 -31.36 34.88 -0.28
C LYS A 355 -32.06 33.60 -0.71
N TYR A 356 -31.64 32.45 -0.19
CA TYR A 356 -32.16 31.13 -0.59
C TYR A 356 -33.09 30.51 0.47
N ARG A 357 -33.58 31.29 1.44
CA ARG A 357 -34.54 30.81 2.43
C ARG A 357 -35.90 30.53 1.76
N VAL A 358 -36.52 29.41 2.10
CA VAL A 358 -37.85 29.00 1.64
C VAL A 358 -38.89 29.23 2.73
#